data_AF-A0A1M7URV8-F1
#
_entry.id   AF-A0A1M7URV8-F1
#
_cell.length_a   1.000
_cell.length_b   1.000
_cell.length_c   1.000
_cell.angle_alpha   90.00
_cell.angle_beta   90.00
_cell.angle_gamma   90.00
#
_symmetry.space_group_name_H-M   'P 1'
#
loop_
_entity.id
_entity.type
_entity.pdbx_description
1 polymer ?
#
loop_
_entity_poly.entity_id
_entity_poly.type
_entity_poly.pdbx_seq_one_letter_code
_entity_poly.pdbx_strand_id
1 'polypeptide(L)'
;MHAPSQTTRRTLHLLTAVGAMTLTLTFAGQAVAQADEPRRGGPSSSWDGQRGGDGDRPRWDDGAAEAAPAPAPAPAPAPAPAPAPAPAPAPAPAPGPAPTGTGKQAYKDYAAAKVGNATQFDCLDALWEAESNWTPTAQNPTSTAYGIAQFLNGTWAGTGIAKTSDAFEQIDAGLVYIENRYGSACAAWDFHQANNWY
;
A
#
# COMPACT_ATOMS: atom_id res chain seq x y z
N MET A 1 19.60 -43.39 50.25
CA MET A 1 20.52 -42.47 49.52
C MET A 1 19.78 -42.05 48.25
N HIS A 2 19.12 -40.89 48.26
CA HIS A 2 18.36 -40.34 47.12
C HIS A 2 18.99 -39.01 46.74
N ALA A 3 19.40 -38.86 45.48
CA ALA A 3 19.90 -37.60 44.92
C ALA A 3 18.77 -36.92 44.13
N PRO A 4 18.52 -35.61 44.30
CA PRO A 4 17.62 -34.86 43.43
C PRO A 4 18.38 -34.26 42.24
N SER A 5 17.94 -34.59 41.03
CA SER A 5 18.40 -33.96 39.78
C SER A 5 17.84 -32.54 39.67
N GLN A 6 18.71 -31.52 39.56
CA GLN A 6 18.30 -30.14 39.32
C GLN A 6 18.07 -29.89 37.82
N THR A 7 16.83 -29.56 37.46
CA THR A 7 16.48 -29.06 36.11
C THR A 7 16.80 -27.57 36.03
N THR A 8 17.79 -27.22 35.22
CA THR A 8 18.17 -25.83 34.93
C THR A 8 17.08 -25.18 34.06
N ARG A 9 16.33 -24.22 34.60
CA ARG A 9 15.44 -23.35 33.80
C ARG A 9 16.28 -22.24 33.16
N ARG A 10 16.42 -22.26 31.83
CA ARG A 10 16.93 -21.11 31.07
C ARG A 10 15.75 -20.24 30.64
N THR A 11 15.60 -19.11 31.32
CA THR A 11 14.69 -18.02 30.95
C THR A 11 15.22 -17.32 29.70
N LEU A 12 14.46 -17.36 28.60
CA LEU A 12 14.76 -16.62 27.37
C LEU A 12 13.86 -15.38 27.33
N HIS A 13 14.45 -14.19 27.44
CA HIS A 13 13.73 -12.92 27.27
C HIS A 13 13.56 -12.65 25.77
N LEU A 14 12.31 -12.65 25.28
CA LEU A 14 11.96 -12.13 23.96
C LEU A 14 11.92 -10.59 24.01
N LEU A 15 12.82 -9.94 23.30
CA LEU A 15 12.72 -8.51 22.96
C LEU A 15 11.80 -8.38 21.74
N THR A 16 10.63 -7.78 21.93
CA THR A 16 9.71 -7.41 20.86
C THR A 16 10.15 -6.08 20.24
N ALA A 17 10.67 -6.13 19.01
CA ALA A 17 10.89 -4.93 18.21
C ALA A 17 9.63 -4.68 17.36
N VAL A 18 8.84 -3.67 17.74
CA VAL A 18 7.69 -3.18 16.97
C VAL A 18 8.23 -2.23 15.89
N GLY A 19 8.26 -2.68 14.64
CA GLY A 19 8.54 -1.83 13.48
C GLY A 19 7.23 -1.39 12.84
N ALA A 20 6.79 -0.16 13.11
CA ALA A 20 5.68 0.46 12.37
C ALA A 20 6.19 0.90 10.99
N MET A 21 5.58 0.39 9.92
CA MET A 21 5.93 0.73 8.54
C MET A 21 4.83 1.63 7.96
N THR A 22 5.02 2.94 8.04
CA THR A 22 4.18 3.93 7.35
C THR A 22 4.52 3.96 5.87
N LEU A 23 3.58 3.55 5.03
CA LEU A 23 3.67 3.65 3.58
C LEU A 23 3.16 5.03 3.13
N THR A 24 4.05 5.89 2.64
CA THR A 24 3.66 7.15 1.99
C THR A 24 3.61 6.94 0.48
N LEU A 25 2.40 6.96 -0.10
CA LEU A 25 2.24 7.03 -1.55
C LEU A 25 2.39 8.47 -2.01
N THR A 26 3.47 8.76 -2.73
CA THR A 26 3.64 10.05 -3.41
C THR A 26 3.17 9.88 -4.86
N PHE A 27 2.05 10.51 -5.23
CA PHE A 27 1.62 10.61 -6.61
C PHE A 27 2.49 11.64 -7.34
N ALA A 28 3.38 11.18 -8.22
CA ALA A 28 4.03 12.04 -9.20
C ALA A 28 3.01 12.35 -10.31
N GLY A 29 2.20 13.39 -10.09
CA GLY A 29 1.51 14.09 -11.16
C GLY A 29 2.38 15.23 -11.70
N GLN A 30 2.01 15.69 -12.90
CA GLN A 30 2.46 16.90 -13.61
C GLN A 30 3.48 16.65 -14.74
N ALA A 31 3.37 17.27 -15.90
CA ALA A 31 2.31 18.07 -16.51
C ALA A 31 2.72 18.24 -17.97
N VAL A 32 1.74 18.32 -18.87
CA VAL A 32 1.93 18.68 -20.27
C VAL A 32 2.59 20.05 -20.39
N ALA A 33 3.51 20.18 -21.35
CA ALA A 33 4.21 21.41 -21.69
C ALA A 33 3.23 22.57 -21.94
N GLN A 34 3.45 23.69 -21.26
CA GLN A 34 2.86 24.98 -21.62
C GLN A 34 3.95 25.87 -22.21
N ALA A 35 3.74 26.24 -23.47
CA ALA A 35 4.53 27.20 -24.21
C ALA A 35 4.11 28.64 -23.86
N ASP A 36 5.12 29.49 -23.74
CA ASP A 36 5.23 30.87 -24.25
C ASP A 36 4.21 31.97 -23.87
N GLU A 37 4.77 32.93 -23.13
CA GLU A 37 4.65 34.40 -23.21
C GLU A 37 3.41 35.15 -22.69
N PRO A 38 3.62 36.18 -21.84
CA PRO A 38 2.63 37.20 -21.52
C PRO A 38 2.91 38.50 -22.31
N ARG A 39 1.97 38.91 -23.17
CA ARG A 39 1.80 40.33 -23.53
C ARG A 39 0.32 40.71 -23.45
N ARG A 40 -0.08 41.33 -22.35
CA ARG A 40 -1.35 42.06 -22.24
C ARG A 40 -1.18 43.43 -22.89
N GLY A 41 -1.75 43.61 -24.06
CA GLY A 41 -2.09 44.92 -24.63
C GLY A 41 -3.59 44.95 -24.89
N GLY A 42 -4.34 45.63 -24.01
CA GLY A 42 -5.76 45.94 -24.23
C GLY A 42 -5.91 47.34 -24.85
N PRO A 43 -6.94 47.59 -25.67
CA PRO A 43 -7.18 48.89 -26.26
C PRO A 43 -8.08 49.76 -25.37
N SER A 44 -7.73 51.02 -25.18
CA SER A 44 -8.71 52.07 -24.89
C SER A 44 -8.31 53.36 -25.61
N SER A 45 -9.09 53.68 -26.64
CA SER A 45 -9.18 55.00 -27.25
C SER A 45 -9.99 55.92 -26.34
N SER A 46 -9.47 57.12 -26.01
CA SER A 46 -10.28 58.33 -25.82
C SER A 46 -9.40 59.55 -25.46
N TRP A 47 -9.34 60.49 -26.41
CA TRP A 47 -9.38 61.95 -26.24
C TRP A 47 -8.23 62.72 -25.56
N ASP A 48 -7.57 63.54 -26.40
CA ASP A 48 -7.24 64.97 -26.29
C ASP A 48 -6.68 65.62 -25.00
N GLY A 49 -5.61 66.41 -25.20
CA GLY A 49 -5.18 67.50 -24.30
C GLY A 49 -3.66 67.49 -24.03
N GLN A 50 -2.81 68.06 -24.90
CA GLN A 50 -2.40 69.48 -24.92
C GLN A 50 -1.46 69.90 -23.76
N ARG A 51 -0.32 70.52 -24.15
CA ARG A 51 0.55 71.45 -23.37
C ARG A 51 1.51 70.73 -22.40
N GLY A 52 2.84 70.85 -22.45
CA GLY A 52 3.79 71.95 -22.75
C GLY A 52 4.92 71.73 -21.72
N GLY A 53 6.19 71.63 -22.09
CA GLY A 53 7.08 72.76 -22.32
C GLY A 53 8.50 72.35 -21.90
N ASP A 54 9.47 72.81 -22.70
CA ASP A 54 10.76 73.40 -22.32
C ASP A 54 11.70 72.54 -21.44
N GLY A 55 12.86 72.12 -21.95
CA GLY A 55 14.04 72.99 -22.01
C GLY A 55 14.66 73.01 -20.61
N ASP A 56 15.73 72.26 -20.32
CA ASP A 56 17.08 72.72 -20.56
C ASP A 56 18.10 71.60 -20.30
N ARG A 57 19.05 71.44 -21.24
CA ARG A 57 20.32 70.75 -21.04
C ARG A 57 21.37 71.80 -20.72
N PRO A 58 22.27 71.55 -19.76
CA PRO A 58 23.70 71.50 -20.09
C PRO A 58 24.40 70.41 -19.25
N ARG A 59 25.57 69.89 -19.56
CA ARG A 59 26.58 70.07 -20.60
C ARG A 59 27.57 68.94 -20.29
N TRP A 60 28.04 68.27 -21.33
CA TRP A 60 29.06 67.24 -21.23
C TRP A 60 30.39 67.90 -20.84
N ASP A 61 30.99 67.45 -19.75
CA ASP A 61 32.43 67.61 -19.51
C ASP A 61 32.98 66.22 -19.12
N ASP A 62 34.13 65.95 -19.70
CA ASP A 62 34.72 64.68 -20.05
C ASP A 62 35.23 63.84 -18.87
N GLY A 63 35.17 62.51 -19.03
CA GLY A 63 35.77 61.56 -18.09
C GLY A 63 35.86 60.18 -18.71
N ALA A 64 36.93 59.93 -19.44
CA ALA A 64 37.30 58.61 -19.94
C ALA A 64 37.38 57.61 -18.77
N ALA A 65 36.37 56.75 -18.66
CA ALA A 65 36.47 55.50 -17.92
C ALA A 65 36.72 54.39 -18.92
N GLU A 66 38.00 54.02 -19.03
CA GLU A 66 38.45 52.78 -19.66
C GLU A 66 37.61 51.63 -19.10
N ALA A 67 36.72 51.07 -19.93
CA ALA A 67 35.85 49.98 -19.55
C ALA A 67 36.71 48.76 -19.21
N ALA A 68 36.76 48.41 -17.92
CA ALA A 68 37.40 47.18 -17.46
C ALA A 68 36.85 45.98 -18.24
N PRO A 69 37.69 44.99 -18.60
CA PRO A 69 37.23 43.82 -19.35
C PRO A 69 36.16 43.08 -18.53
N ALA A 70 35.05 42.70 -19.19
CA ALA A 70 34.00 41.90 -18.58
C ALA A 70 34.60 40.59 -18.02
N PRO A 71 34.19 40.15 -16.81
CA PRO A 71 34.71 38.92 -16.23
C PRO A 71 34.33 37.72 -17.12
N ALA A 72 35.27 36.80 -17.30
CA ALA A 72 35.03 35.55 -18.02
C ALA A 72 33.83 34.79 -17.40
N PRO A 73 32.99 34.13 -18.21
CA PRO A 73 31.86 33.38 -17.69
C PRO A 73 32.35 32.27 -16.74
N ALA A 74 31.68 32.15 -15.59
CA ALA A 74 31.96 31.10 -14.63
C ALA A 74 31.76 29.71 -15.29
N PRO A 75 32.61 28.72 -14.97
CA PRO A 75 32.47 27.37 -15.51
C PRO A 75 31.12 26.78 -15.09
N ALA A 76 30.47 26.08 -16.02
CA ALA A 76 29.22 25.38 -15.75
C ALA A 76 29.41 24.35 -14.61
N PRO A 77 28.42 24.19 -13.70
CA PRO A 77 28.52 23.23 -12.62
C PRO A 77 28.64 21.81 -13.16
N ALA A 78 29.52 21.01 -12.55
CA ALA A 78 29.68 19.61 -12.89
C ALA A 78 28.34 18.84 -12.67
N PRO A 79 28.03 17.83 -13.50
CA PRO A 79 26.83 17.04 -13.33
C PRO A 79 26.82 16.33 -11.97
N ALA A 80 25.65 16.33 -11.32
CA ALA A 80 25.45 15.66 -10.05
C ALA A 80 25.72 14.14 -10.20
N PRO A 81 26.32 13.49 -9.19
CA PRO A 81 26.56 12.05 -9.22
C PRO A 81 25.23 11.29 -9.32
N ALA A 82 25.23 10.20 -10.10
CA ALA A 82 24.07 9.34 -10.25
C ALA A 82 23.63 8.75 -8.89
N PRO A 83 22.33 8.56 -8.64
CA PRO A 83 21.83 8.00 -7.39
C PRO A 83 22.36 6.57 -7.21
N ALA A 84 22.74 6.24 -5.97
CA ALA A 84 23.17 4.89 -5.61
C ALA A 84 22.04 3.87 -5.86
N PRO A 85 22.37 2.62 -6.24
CA PRO A 85 21.38 1.58 -6.44
C PRO A 85 20.59 1.32 -5.14
N ALA A 86 19.28 1.11 -5.29
CA ALA A 86 18.41 0.76 -4.17
C ALA A 86 18.87 -0.56 -3.50
N PRO A 87 18.73 -0.69 -2.18
CA PRO A 87 19.08 -1.92 -1.48
C PRO A 87 18.23 -3.09 -1.99
N ALA A 88 18.85 -4.27 -2.09
CA ALA A 88 18.15 -5.49 -2.47
C ALA A 88 17.01 -5.80 -1.49
N PRO A 89 15.87 -6.35 -1.97
CA PRO A 89 14.76 -6.73 -1.10
C PRO A 89 15.21 -7.75 -0.06
N ALA A 90 14.74 -7.59 1.18
CA ALA A 90 14.99 -8.53 2.25
C ALA A 90 14.46 -9.93 1.88
N PRO A 91 15.13 -11.01 2.31
CA PRO A 91 14.65 -12.37 2.07
C PRO A 91 13.26 -12.57 2.68
N ALA A 92 12.38 -13.25 1.94
CA ALA A 92 11.05 -13.61 2.42
C ALA A 92 11.16 -14.45 3.71
N PRO A 93 10.25 -14.26 4.69
CA PRO A 93 10.23 -15.06 5.90
C PRO A 93 10.09 -16.55 5.56
N ALA A 94 10.75 -17.40 6.34
CA ALA A 94 10.67 -18.84 6.18
C ALA A 94 9.21 -19.32 6.33
N PRO A 95 8.77 -20.34 5.57
CA PRO A 95 7.45 -20.93 5.75
C PRO A 95 7.22 -21.34 7.19
N GLY A 96 6.04 -21.02 7.73
CA GLY A 96 5.63 -21.50 9.05
C GLY A 96 5.59 -23.03 9.11
N PRO A 97 5.61 -23.62 10.31
CA PRO A 97 5.48 -25.07 10.47
C PRO A 97 4.20 -25.58 9.79
N ALA A 98 4.30 -26.73 9.13
CA ALA A 98 3.14 -27.39 8.55
C ALA A 98 2.11 -27.76 9.64
N PRO A 99 0.81 -27.61 9.37
CA PRO A 99 -0.23 -27.92 10.35
C PRO A 99 -0.14 -29.39 10.77
N THR A 100 -0.17 -29.65 12.08
CA THR A 100 -0.03 -30.98 12.68
C THR A 100 -1.35 -31.70 12.92
N GLY A 101 -2.49 -31.03 12.72
CA GLY A 101 -3.83 -31.60 12.83
C GLY A 101 -4.18 -32.53 11.65
N THR A 102 -5.26 -33.30 11.80
CA THR A 102 -5.86 -34.06 10.69
C THR A 102 -7.29 -33.57 10.41
N GLY A 103 -7.71 -33.67 9.15
CA GLY A 103 -9.06 -33.25 8.74
C GLY A 103 -9.34 -31.77 8.99
N LYS A 104 -10.59 -31.45 9.38
CA LYS A 104 -11.05 -30.06 9.60
C LYS A 104 -10.20 -29.30 10.63
N GLN A 105 -9.67 -29.99 11.65
CA GLN A 105 -8.85 -29.33 12.66
C GLN A 105 -7.56 -28.76 12.07
N ALA A 106 -6.93 -29.45 11.11
CA ALA A 106 -5.74 -28.93 10.42
C ALA A 106 -6.03 -27.62 9.68
N TYR A 107 -7.22 -27.51 9.09
CA TYR A 107 -7.68 -26.33 8.36
C TYR A 107 -7.96 -25.17 9.33
N LYS A 108 -8.64 -25.45 10.44
CA LYS A 108 -8.88 -24.49 11.52
C LYS A 108 -7.56 -23.97 12.10
N ASP A 109 -6.60 -24.85 12.40
CA ASP A 109 -5.29 -24.47 12.94
C ASP A 109 -4.51 -23.58 11.94
N TYR A 110 -4.53 -23.93 10.65
CA TYR A 110 -3.91 -23.13 9.60
C TYR A 110 -4.55 -21.74 9.50
N ALA A 111 -5.88 -21.66 9.45
CA ALA A 111 -6.59 -20.40 9.40
C ALA A 111 -6.35 -19.54 10.65
N ALA A 112 -6.36 -20.13 11.85
CA ALA A 112 -6.06 -19.45 13.10
C ALA A 112 -4.66 -18.82 13.09
N ALA A 113 -3.66 -19.56 12.59
CA ALA A 113 -2.29 -19.06 12.45
C ALA A 113 -2.20 -17.88 11.45
N LYS A 114 -2.97 -17.93 10.35
CA LYS A 114 -3.00 -16.87 9.33
C LYS A 114 -3.70 -15.61 9.82
N VAL A 115 -4.78 -15.75 10.58
CA VAL A 115 -5.52 -14.63 11.17
C VAL A 115 -4.77 -13.99 12.34
N GLY A 116 -4.04 -14.79 13.13
CA GLY A 116 -3.16 -14.30 14.20
C GLY A 116 -3.87 -13.68 15.41
N ASN A 117 -5.20 -13.73 15.46
CA ASN A 117 -6.03 -13.17 16.54
C ASN A 117 -7.18 -14.13 16.85
N ALA A 118 -7.31 -14.53 18.12
CA ALA A 118 -8.30 -15.52 18.54
C ALA A 118 -9.75 -15.07 18.29
N THR A 119 -10.09 -13.82 18.61
CA THR A 119 -11.44 -13.28 18.37
C THR A 119 -11.80 -13.24 16.89
N GLN A 120 -10.85 -12.82 16.03
CA GLN A 120 -11.07 -12.85 14.59
C GLN A 120 -11.23 -14.29 14.08
N PHE A 121 -10.47 -15.23 14.65
CA PHE A 121 -10.63 -16.64 14.32
C PHE A 121 -11.99 -17.19 14.77
N ASP A 122 -12.50 -16.83 15.95
CA ASP A 122 -13.83 -17.27 16.41
C ASP A 122 -14.94 -16.82 15.43
N CYS A 123 -14.86 -15.58 14.95
CA CYS A 123 -15.77 -15.06 13.92
C CYS A 123 -15.63 -15.81 12.59
N LEU A 124 -14.39 -16.10 12.17
CA LEU A 124 -14.11 -16.87 10.96
C LEU A 124 -14.65 -18.30 11.05
N ASP A 125 -14.48 -18.92 12.23
CA ASP A 125 -14.93 -20.28 12.50
C ASP A 125 -16.45 -20.36 12.39
N ALA A 126 -17.17 -19.45 13.05
CA ALA A 126 -18.62 -19.36 12.95
C ALA A 126 -19.08 -19.11 11.50
N LEU A 127 -18.40 -18.23 10.77
CA LEU A 127 -18.71 -17.94 9.37
C LEU A 127 -18.56 -19.19 8.49
N TRP A 128 -17.39 -19.83 8.49
CA TRP A 128 -17.14 -20.98 7.61
C TRP A 128 -17.79 -22.27 8.09
N GLU A 129 -18.17 -22.36 9.38
CA GLU A 129 -19.08 -23.38 9.87
C GLU A 129 -20.47 -23.24 9.23
N ALA A 130 -21.00 -22.01 9.18
CA ALA A 130 -22.28 -21.73 8.52
C ALA A 130 -22.23 -21.97 7.00
N GLU A 131 -21.11 -21.64 6.33
CA GLU A 131 -20.98 -21.81 4.88
C GLU A 131 -20.91 -23.28 4.46
N SER A 132 -20.02 -24.09 5.08
CA SER A 132 -19.76 -25.45 4.60
C SER A 132 -19.44 -26.46 5.70
N ASN A 133 -19.49 -26.02 6.96
CA ASN A 133 -18.92 -26.78 8.07
C ASN A 133 -17.45 -27.14 7.80
N TRP A 134 -16.64 -26.19 7.29
CA TRP A 134 -15.23 -26.42 6.94
C TRP A 134 -14.96 -27.58 5.96
N THR A 135 -15.88 -27.83 5.03
CA THR A 135 -15.77 -28.97 4.10
C THR A 135 -15.20 -28.51 2.75
N PRO A 136 -13.96 -28.87 2.37
CA PRO A 136 -13.31 -28.36 1.15
C PRO A 136 -13.97 -28.84 -0.15
N THR A 137 -14.74 -29.92 -0.08
CA THR A 137 -15.45 -30.51 -1.21
C THR A 137 -16.94 -30.16 -1.22
N ALA A 138 -17.41 -29.29 -0.31
CA ALA A 138 -18.81 -28.87 -0.28
C ALA A 138 -19.17 -28.18 -1.60
N GLN A 139 -20.07 -28.80 -2.35
CA GLN A 139 -20.60 -28.27 -3.60
C GLN A 139 -22.09 -28.00 -3.41
N ASN A 140 -22.51 -26.77 -3.67
CA ASN A 140 -23.92 -26.47 -3.78
C ASN A 140 -24.46 -27.04 -5.11
N PRO A 141 -25.50 -27.89 -5.12
CA PRO A 141 -25.98 -28.53 -6.34
C PRO A 141 -26.73 -27.59 -7.29
N THR A 142 -27.20 -26.43 -6.80
CA THR A 142 -28.02 -25.49 -7.59
C THR A 142 -27.27 -24.22 -7.97
N SER A 143 -26.01 -24.07 -7.57
CA SER A 143 -25.18 -22.92 -7.90
C SER A 143 -23.71 -23.31 -8.13
N THR A 144 -22.86 -22.34 -8.47
CA THR A 144 -21.42 -22.57 -8.62
C THR A 144 -20.65 -22.56 -7.29
N ALA A 145 -21.34 -22.37 -6.16
CA ALA A 145 -20.73 -22.24 -4.84
C ALA A 145 -19.98 -23.52 -4.47
N TYR A 146 -18.72 -23.38 -4.05
CA TYR A 146 -17.82 -24.50 -3.82
C TYR A 146 -16.79 -24.20 -2.73
N GLY A 147 -16.44 -25.23 -1.96
CA GLY A 147 -15.34 -25.21 -1.02
C GLY A 147 -15.69 -24.64 0.35
N ILE A 148 -14.68 -24.41 1.18
CA ILE A 148 -14.83 -24.01 2.59
C ILE A 148 -15.68 -22.75 2.73
N ALA A 149 -15.41 -21.72 1.92
CA ALA A 149 -16.10 -20.43 1.96
C ALA A 149 -17.29 -20.31 0.98
N GLN A 150 -17.71 -21.42 0.35
CA GLN A 150 -18.82 -21.48 -0.61
C GLN A 150 -18.79 -20.42 -1.73
N PHE A 151 -17.60 -20.15 -2.27
CA PHE A 151 -17.44 -19.14 -3.32
C PHE A 151 -18.03 -19.56 -4.66
N LEU A 152 -18.76 -18.62 -5.29
CA LEU A 152 -19.14 -18.68 -6.70
C LEU A 152 -17.90 -18.54 -7.59
N ASN A 153 -17.99 -18.99 -8.84
CA ASN A 153 -16.85 -18.92 -9.79
C ASN A 153 -16.33 -17.48 -9.99
N GLY A 154 -17.22 -16.47 -9.99
CA GLY A 154 -16.82 -15.07 -10.09
C GLY A 154 -16.06 -14.58 -8.85
N THR A 155 -16.42 -15.06 -7.66
CA THR A 155 -15.73 -14.73 -6.40
C THR A 155 -14.32 -15.33 -6.38
N TRP A 156 -14.16 -16.58 -6.82
CA TRP A 156 -12.84 -17.20 -7.01
C TRP A 156 -11.91 -16.34 -7.87
N ALA A 157 -12.39 -15.85 -9.01
CA ALA A 157 -11.57 -15.01 -9.88
C ALA A 157 -11.08 -13.72 -9.19
N GLY A 158 -11.87 -13.17 -8.26
CA GLY A 158 -11.54 -11.95 -7.53
C GLY A 158 -10.47 -12.10 -6.45
N THR A 159 -10.14 -13.33 -6.02
CA THR A 159 -9.11 -13.57 -5.00
C THR A 159 -7.70 -13.64 -5.59
N GLY A 160 -7.57 -13.78 -6.90
CA GLY A 160 -6.29 -14.06 -7.56
C GLY A 160 -5.81 -15.51 -7.41
N ILE A 161 -6.58 -16.38 -6.75
CA ILE A 161 -6.30 -17.81 -6.60
C ILE A 161 -7.27 -18.60 -7.49
N ALA A 162 -6.73 -19.50 -8.31
CA ALA A 162 -7.55 -20.35 -9.16
C ALA A 162 -8.46 -21.25 -8.32
N LYS A 163 -9.68 -21.52 -8.82
CA LYS A 163 -10.60 -22.45 -8.15
C LYS A 163 -9.93 -23.83 -8.01
N THR A 164 -9.84 -24.31 -6.77
CA THR A 164 -8.97 -25.44 -6.39
C THR A 164 -9.64 -26.35 -5.37
N SER A 165 -9.30 -27.64 -5.38
CA SER A 165 -9.72 -28.61 -4.36
C SER A 165 -8.75 -28.69 -3.17
N ASP A 166 -7.61 -27.99 -3.23
CA ASP A 166 -6.67 -27.90 -2.11
C ASP A 166 -7.27 -27.06 -0.98
N ALA A 167 -7.47 -27.66 0.18
CA ALA A 167 -8.14 -26.99 1.30
C ALA A 167 -7.38 -25.77 1.82
N PHE A 168 -6.04 -25.77 1.78
CA PHE A 168 -5.23 -24.66 2.28
C PHE A 168 -5.27 -23.48 1.32
N GLU A 169 -5.21 -23.73 0.01
CA GLU A 169 -5.43 -22.69 -1.00
C GLU A 169 -6.85 -22.11 -0.92
N GLN A 170 -7.86 -22.93 -0.59
CA GLN A 170 -9.23 -22.42 -0.36
C GLN A 170 -9.30 -21.49 0.85
N ILE A 171 -8.57 -21.80 1.93
CA ILE A 171 -8.48 -20.93 3.12
C ILE A 171 -7.80 -19.61 2.74
N ASP A 172 -6.70 -19.66 1.98
CA ASP A 172 -6.00 -18.47 1.52
C ASP A 172 -6.90 -17.58 0.66
N ALA A 173 -7.63 -18.16 -0.30
CA ALA A 173 -8.61 -17.44 -1.10
C ALA A 173 -9.73 -16.83 -0.24
N GLY A 174 -10.21 -17.60 0.74
CA GLY A 174 -11.22 -17.17 1.71
C GLY A 174 -10.80 -15.92 2.48
N LEU A 175 -9.58 -15.94 3.02
CA LEU A 175 -9.02 -14.84 3.80
C LEU A 175 -8.78 -13.59 2.92
N VAL A 176 -8.26 -13.76 1.70
CA VAL A 176 -8.09 -12.65 0.75
C VAL A 176 -9.42 -11.96 0.45
N TYR A 177 -10.47 -12.75 0.18
CA TYR A 177 -11.80 -12.19 -0.08
C TYR A 177 -12.35 -11.44 1.14
N ILE A 178 -12.24 -12.02 2.34
CA ILE A 178 -12.73 -11.41 3.58
C ILE A 178 -12.04 -10.07 3.84
N GLU A 179 -10.72 -10.04 3.71
CA GLU A 179 -9.93 -8.81 3.88
C GLU A 179 -10.34 -7.75 2.86
N ASN A 180 -10.40 -8.11 1.57
CA ASN A 180 -10.75 -7.16 0.51
C ASN A 180 -12.19 -6.63 0.61
N ARG A 181 -13.14 -7.45 1.04
CA ARG A 181 -14.57 -7.10 1.02
C ARG A 181 -15.06 -6.48 2.34
N TYR A 182 -14.59 -7.00 3.46
CA TYR A 182 -15.10 -6.68 4.80
C TYR A 182 -14.02 -6.10 5.73
N GLY A 183 -12.74 -6.22 5.37
CA GLY A 183 -11.62 -5.75 6.17
C GLY A 183 -11.25 -6.66 7.35
N SER A 184 -12.18 -7.47 7.87
CA SER A 184 -11.91 -8.43 8.95
C SER A 184 -12.92 -9.58 8.97
N ALA A 185 -12.54 -10.69 9.61
CA ALA A 185 -13.40 -11.86 9.77
C ALA A 185 -14.64 -11.55 10.61
N CYS A 186 -14.50 -10.77 11.69
CA CYS A 186 -15.66 -10.35 12.48
C CYS A 186 -16.59 -9.41 11.71
N ALA A 187 -16.07 -8.47 10.92
CA ALA A 187 -16.93 -7.66 10.06
C ALA A 187 -17.68 -8.49 9.01
N ALA A 188 -17.04 -9.54 8.47
CA ALA A 188 -17.70 -10.49 7.56
C ALA A 188 -18.78 -11.30 8.28
N TRP A 189 -18.52 -11.76 9.50
CA TRP A 189 -19.49 -12.50 10.31
C TRP A 189 -20.68 -11.63 10.73
N ASP A 190 -20.46 -10.38 11.15
CA ASP A 190 -21.52 -9.43 11.45
C ASP A 190 -22.40 -9.15 10.22
N PHE A 191 -21.77 -8.97 9.06
CA PHE A 191 -22.50 -8.86 7.79
C PHE A 191 -23.32 -10.13 7.51
N HIS A 192 -22.74 -11.32 7.69
CA HIS A 192 -23.45 -12.58 7.50
C HIS A 192 -24.69 -12.70 8.41
N GLN A 193 -24.53 -12.46 9.72
CA GLN A 193 -25.63 -12.50 10.69
C GLN A 193 -26.76 -11.49 10.34
N ALA A 194 -26.40 -10.30 9.89
CA ALA A 194 -27.36 -9.27 9.52
C ALA A 194 -28.18 -9.58 8.26
N ASN A 195 -27.69 -10.45 7.37
CA ASN A 195 -28.31 -10.74 6.07
C ASN A 195 -28.94 -12.14 5.96
N ASN A 196 -28.50 -13.10 6.77
CA ASN A 196 -28.95 -14.50 6.71
C ASN A 196 -29.65 -14.93 8.00
N TRP A 197 -30.48 -14.03 8.57
CA TRP A 197 -31.13 -14.13 9.89
C TRP A 197 -31.40 -15.56 10.40
N TYR A 198 -30.55 -15.98 11.36
CA TYR A 198 -30.84 -17.05 12.32
C TYR A 198 -31.03 -16.45 13.71
#